data_AF-A0A958DJH6-F1
#
_entry.id   AF-A0A958DJH6-F1
#
_cell.length_a   1.000
_cell.length_b   1.000
_cell.length_c   1.000
_cell.angle_alpha   90.00
_cell.angle_beta   90.00
_cell.angle_gamma   90.00
#
_symmetry.space_group_name_H-M   'P 1'
#
loop_
_entity.id
_entity.type
_entity.pdbx_description
1 polymer ?
#
loop_
_entity_poly.entity_id
_entity_poly.type
_entity_poly.pdbx_seq_one_letter_code
_entity_poly.pdbx_strand_id
1 'polypeptide(L)'
;MNERFNEIAAKIDRFPSPNPVELKVIHLCADPQTMVSTLVKTISADQSLTAKILRIANSNYFNYPRVVHSIDSAVVVLGLDLLKDAALSISMHHYYKQFKSLEHFDFQYLWHHSILTALVSRALAEQTDPAQRELYYVAGFLHDIGKWVESVTIPDNYHFLV
;
A
#
# COMPACT_ATOMS: atom_id res chain seq x y z
N MET A 1 9.85 28.59 7.12
CA MET A 1 9.75 27.12 7.02
C MET A 1 10.20 26.57 8.36
N ASN A 2 9.27 26.00 9.13
CA ASN A 2 9.37 25.84 10.59
C ASN A 2 10.46 24.83 11.01
N GLU A 3 11.27 25.13 12.01
CA GLU A 3 12.30 24.23 12.59
C GLU A 3 11.75 22.82 12.88
N ARG A 4 10.50 22.74 13.37
CA ARG A 4 9.77 21.49 13.61
C ARG A 4 9.62 20.59 12.37
N PHE A 5 9.45 21.16 11.18
CA PHE A 5 9.38 20.38 9.94
C PHE A 5 10.72 19.73 9.62
N ASN A 6 11.83 20.45 9.83
CA ASN A 6 13.18 19.93 9.59
C ASN A 6 13.54 18.83 10.60
N GLU A 7 13.11 18.96 11.86
CA GLU A 7 13.28 17.90 12.88
C GLU A 7 12.53 16.62 12.53
N ILE A 8 11.29 16.73 12.06
CA ILE A 8 10.50 15.59 11.59
C ILE A 8 11.15 14.97 10.34
N ALA A 9 11.56 15.79 9.37
CA ALA A 9 12.24 15.34 8.15
C ALA A 9 13.53 14.55 8.47
N ALA A 10 14.37 15.05 9.38
CA ALA A 10 15.60 14.36 9.79
C ALA A 10 15.37 13.01 10.51
N LYS A 11 14.20 12.83 11.14
CA LYS A 11 13.81 11.57 11.76
C LYS A 11 13.21 10.57 10.76
N ILE A 12 12.55 11.06 9.69
CA ILE A 12 12.02 10.23 8.59
C ILE A 12 13.13 9.46 7.88
N ASP A 13 14.34 10.03 7.75
CA ASP A 13 15.48 9.35 7.10
C ASP A 13 15.90 8.05 7.80
N ARG A 14 15.45 7.81 9.04
CA ARG A 14 15.72 6.57 9.79
C ARG A 14 14.63 5.52 9.63
N PHE A 15 13.60 5.81 8.83
CA PHE A 15 12.51 4.87 8.63
C PHE A 15 12.97 3.67 7.82
N PRO A 16 12.52 2.45 8.20
CA PRO A 16 12.94 1.23 7.55
C PRO A 16 12.47 1.25 6.11
N SER A 17 13.37 0.96 5.18
CA SER A 17 12.98 0.92 3.78
C SER A 17 11.94 -0.18 3.54
N PRO A 18 10.94 0.07 2.68
CA PRO A 18 9.98 -0.96 2.31
C PRO A 18 10.69 -2.15 1.67
N ASN A 19 10.06 -3.33 1.65
CA ASN A 19 10.66 -4.53 1.08
C ASN A 19 11.06 -4.26 -0.38
N PRO A 20 12.33 -4.48 -0.76
CA PRO A 20 12.81 -4.18 -2.11
C PRO A 20 12.07 -4.96 -3.20
N VAL A 21 11.54 -6.15 -2.90
CA VAL A 21 10.73 -6.93 -3.84
C VAL A 21 9.38 -6.25 -4.08
N GLU A 22 8.73 -5.78 -3.02
CA GLU A 22 7.45 -5.05 -3.09
C GLU A 22 7.61 -3.76 -3.91
N LEU A 23 8.67 -2.98 -3.66
CA LEU A 23 9.02 -1.78 -4.42
C LEU A 23 9.32 -2.06 -5.90
N LYS A 24 10.02 -3.15 -6.18
CA LYS A 24 10.31 -3.59 -7.55
C LYS A 24 9.04 -3.96 -8.30
N VAL A 25 8.11 -4.65 -7.65
CA VAL A 25 6.80 -4.99 -8.25
C VAL A 25 6.00 -3.73 -8.57
N ILE A 26 5.98 -2.74 -7.67
CA ILE A 26 5.30 -1.46 -7.92
C ILE A 26 5.87 -0.75 -9.15
N HIS A 27 7.21 -0.70 -9.29
CA HIS A 27 7.86 -0.12 -10.46
C HIS A 27 7.54 -0.89 -11.74
N LEU A 28 7.62 -2.22 -11.70
CA LEU A 28 7.34 -3.07 -12.85
C LEU A 28 5.88 -2.94 -13.32
N CYS A 29 4.91 -2.79 -12.42
CA CYS A 29 3.52 -2.55 -12.82
C CYS A 29 3.28 -1.17 -13.45
N ALA A 30 4.14 -0.18 -13.17
CA ALA A 30 4.03 1.18 -13.73
C ALA A 30 4.76 1.33 -15.09
N ASP A 31 5.62 0.39 -15.46
CA ASP A 31 6.36 0.42 -16.71
C ASP A 31 5.56 -0.31 -17.83
N PRO A 32 5.11 0.41 -18.88
CA PRO A 32 4.35 -0.17 -19.98
C PRO A 32 5.14 -1.19 -20.82
N GLN A 33 6.47 -1.26 -20.69
CA GLN A 33 7.32 -2.25 -21.35
C GLN A 33 7.50 -3.53 -20.52
N THR A 34 6.94 -3.60 -19.31
CA THR A 34 7.11 -4.76 -18.45
C THR A 34 6.37 -5.98 -19.00
N MET A 35 7.11 -7.07 -19.13
CA MET A 35 6.53 -8.38 -19.40
C MET A 35 5.91 -8.98 -18.12
N VAL A 36 4.71 -9.55 -18.25
CA VAL A 36 4.01 -10.27 -17.16
C VAL A 36 4.90 -11.36 -16.53
N SER A 37 5.71 -12.07 -17.32
CA SER A 37 6.61 -13.10 -16.81
C SER A 37 7.71 -12.55 -15.89
N THR A 38 8.11 -11.28 -16.05
CA THR A 38 9.03 -10.60 -15.15
C THR A 38 8.38 -10.30 -13.81
N LEU A 39 7.10 -9.88 -13.82
CA LEU A 39 6.30 -9.69 -12.61
C LEU A 39 6.11 -11.00 -11.86
N VAL A 40 5.69 -12.07 -12.56
CA VAL A 40 5.49 -13.39 -11.98
C VAL A 40 6.76 -13.89 -11.30
N LYS A 41 7.91 -13.81 -11.97
CA LYS A 41 9.21 -14.19 -11.39
C LYS A 41 9.57 -13.37 -10.16
N THR A 42 9.34 -12.06 -10.22
CA THR A 42 9.67 -11.14 -9.13
C THR A 42 8.81 -11.40 -7.90
N ILE A 43 7.49 -11.57 -8.06
CA ILE A 43 6.56 -11.88 -6.97
C ILE A 43 6.86 -13.25 -6.39
N SER A 44 7.06 -14.26 -7.25
CA SER A 44 7.31 -15.66 -6.81
C SER A 44 8.61 -15.83 -6.02
N ALA A 45 9.55 -14.88 -6.15
CA ALA A 45 10.78 -14.88 -5.36
C ALA A 45 10.57 -14.50 -3.89
N ASP A 46 9.43 -13.89 -3.53
CA ASP A 46 9.07 -13.55 -2.16
C ASP A 46 7.80 -14.33 -1.73
N GLN A 47 7.99 -15.28 -0.82
CA GLN A 47 6.93 -16.16 -0.33
C GLN A 47 5.81 -15.40 0.40
N SER A 48 6.16 -14.35 1.14
CA SER A 48 5.20 -13.53 1.89
C SER A 48 4.33 -12.70 0.94
N LEU A 49 4.95 -12.05 -0.05
CA LEU A 49 4.27 -11.28 -1.07
C LEU A 49 3.37 -12.20 -1.92
N THR A 50 3.88 -13.36 -2.33
CA THR A 50 3.11 -14.39 -3.05
C THR A 50 1.83 -14.77 -2.31
N ALA A 51 1.93 -15.14 -1.03
CA ALA A 51 0.77 -15.53 -0.24
C ALA A 51 -0.26 -14.40 -0.08
N LYS A 52 0.20 -13.16 0.13
CA LYS A 52 -0.68 -11.99 0.28
C LYS A 52 -1.39 -11.64 -1.03
N ILE A 53 -0.69 -11.69 -2.17
CA ILE A 53 -1.26 -11.44 -3.50
C ILE A 53 -2.33 -12.50 -3.82
N LEU A 54 -2.05 -13.79 -3.58
CA LEU A 54 -3.03 -14.86 -3.77
C LEU A 54 -4.26 -14.67 -2.87
N ARG A 55 -4.08 -14.24 -1.62
CA ARG A 55 -5.19 -13.95 -0.71
C ARG A 55 -6.06 -12.79 -1.21
N ILE A 56 -5.43 -11.74 -1.75
CA ILE A 56 -6.14 -10.60 -2.34
C ILE A 56 -6.92 -11.03 -3.59
N ALA A 57 -6.27 -11.78 -4.50
CA ALA A 57 -6.90 -12.29 -5.72
C ALA A 57 -8.12 -13.19 -5.45
N ASN A 58 -8.11 -13.92 -4.33
CA ASN A 58 -9.22 -14.76 -3.88
C ASN A 58 -10.24 -14.03 -2.97
N SER A 59 -10.10 -12.73 -2.75
CA SER A 59 -11.07 -11.98 -1.95
C SER A 59 -12.40 -11.81 -2.69
N ASN A 60 -13.50 -11.77 -1.94
CA ASN A 60 -14.86 -11.58 -2.49
C ASN A 60 -15.01 -10.29 -3.32
N TYR A 61 -14.09 -9.34 -3.18
CA TYR A 61 -14.08 -8.08 -3.93
C TYR A 61 -14.01 -8.30 -5.45
N PHE A 62 -13.20 -9.26 -5.91
CA PHE A 62 -12.99 -9.49 -7.34
C PHE A 62 -14.01 -10.47 -7.95
N ASN A 63 -14.84 -11.10 -7.10
CA ASN A 63 -15.93 -12.01 -7.47
C ASN A 63 -15.53 -13.05 -8.54
N TYR A 64 -14.28 -13.54 -8.49
CA TYR A 64 -13.76 -14.50 -9.45
C TYR A 64 -14.29 -15.91 -9.12
N PRO A 65 -14.89 -16.62 -10.09
CA PRO A 65 -15.68 -17.83 -9.82
C PRO A 65 -14.85 -19.08 -9.44
N ARG A 66 -13.52 -18.99 -9.51
CA ARG A 66 -12.61 -20.11 -9.20
C ARG A 66 -11.54 -19.66 -8.22
N VAL A 67 -10.99 -20.60 -7.45
CA VAL A 67 -9.86 -20.30 -6.57
C VAL A 67 -8.61 -20.08 -7.43
N VAL A 68 -7.93 -18.96 -7.20
CA VAL A 68 -6.66 -18.60 -7.83
C VAL A 68 -5.52 -19.28 -7.06
N HIS A 69 -4.76 -20.14 -7.74
CA HIS A 69 -3.70 -20.96 -7.15
C HIS A 69 -2.28 -20.59 -7.61
N SER A 70 -2.12 -19.72 -8.60
CA SER A 70 -0.81 -19.32 -9.12
C SER A 70 -0.69 -17.80 -9.29
N ILE A 71 0.54 -17.29 -9.31
CA ILE A 71 0.79 -15.87 -9.54
C ILE A 71 0.42 -15.48 -10.97
N ASP A 72 0.68 -16.32 -11.97
CA ASP A 72 0.23 -16.08 -13.35
C ASP A 72 -1.28 -15.84 -13.41
N SER A 73 -2.07 -16.71 -12.76
CA SER A 73 -3.53 -16.54 -12.71
C SER A 73 -3.96 -15.35 -11.85
N ALA A 74 -3.23 -15.02 -10.78
CA ALA A 74 -3.46 -13.81 -10.00
C ALA A 74 -3.23 -12.53 -10.81
N VAL A 75 -2.16 -12.46 -11.61
CA VAL A 75 -1.89 -11.30 -12.49
C VAL A 75 -2.98 -11.15 -13.55
N VAL A 76 -3.50 -12.26 -14.09
CA VAL A 76 -4.61 -12.22 -15.05
C VAL A 76 -5.92 -11.74 -14.40
N VAL A 77 -6.23 -12.21 -13.19
CA VAL A 77 -7.46 -11.85 -12.48
C VAL A 77 -7.43 -10.40 -12.01
N LEU A 78 -6.29 -9.94 -11.49
CA LEU A 78 -6.14 -8.59 -10.96
C LEU A 78 -5.87 -7.56 -12.08
N GLY A 79 -5.08 -7.92 -13.10
CA GLY A 79 -4.48 -6.93 -13.99
C GLY A 79 -3.37 -6.12 -13.30
N LEU A 80 -2.66 -5.30 -14.07
CA LEU A 80 -1.46 -4.60 -13.60
C LEU A 80 -1.76 -3.48 -12.59
N ASP A 81 -2.85 -2.74 -12.79
CA ASP A 81 -3.26 -1.64 -11.89
C ASP A 81 -3.57 -2.16 -10.48
N LEU A 82 -4.44 -3.17 -10.36
CA LEU A 82 -4.78 -3.75 -9.06
C LEU A 82 -3.61 -4.51 -8.44
N LEU A 83 -2.72 -5.10 -9.24
CA LEU A 83 -1.50 -5.73 -8.75
C LEU A 83 -0.55 -4.70 -8.13
N LYS A 84 -0.41 -3.53 -8.75
CA LYS A 84 0.35 -2.38 -8.22
C LYS A 84 -0.24 -1.90 -6.90
N ASP A 85 -1.56 -1.70 -6.84
CA ASP A 85 -2.27 -1.26 -5.63
C ASP A 85 -2.12 -2.28 -4.50
N ALA A 86 -2.21 -3.58 -4.82
CA ALA A 86 -2.00 -4.66 -3.86
C ALA A 86 -0.56 -4.66 -3.33
N ALA A 87 0.45 -4.54 -4.20
CA ALA A 87 1.85 -4.48 -3.81
C ALA A 87 2.15 -3.24 -2.93
N LEU A 88 1.62 -2.08 -3.30
CA LEU A 88 1.73 -0.84 -2.51
C LEU A 88 1.10 -1.00 -1.12
N SER A 89 -0.09 -1.62 -1.07
CA SER A 89 -0.78 -1.87 0.19
C SER A 89 0.01 -2.84 1.08
N ILE A 90 0.54 -3.92 0.51
CA ILE A 90 1.35 -4.88 1.26
C ILE A 90 2.62 -4.22 1.82
N SER A 91 3.25 -3.37 1.02
CA SER A 91 4.46 -2.61 1.37
C SER A 91 4.24 -1.69 2.56
N MET A 92 3.20 -0.87 2.51
CA MET A 92 2.88 -0.01 3.64
C MET A 92 2.43 -0.80 4.87
N HIS A 93 1.69 -1.91 4.72
CA HIS A 93 1.34 -2.74 5.88
C HIS A 93 2.58 -3.31 6.60
N HIS A 94 3.59 -3.74 5.84
CA HIS A 94 4.86 -4.20 6.42
C HIS A 94 5.56 -3.09 7.18
N TYR A 95 5.59 -1.91 6.58
CA TYR A 95 6.16 -0.72 7.16
C TYR A 95 5.44 -0.35 8.47
N TYR A 96 4.11 -0.26 8.50
CA TYR A 96 3.33 0.01 9.71
C TYR A 96 3.58 -1.00 10.84
N LYS A 97 3.75 -2.29 10.52
CA LYS A 97 4.02 -3.33 11.52
C LYS A 97 5.33 -3.15 12.27
N GLN A 98 6.34 -2.49 11.69
CA GLN A 98 7.62 -2.27 12.35
C GLN A 98 7.54 -1.19 13.46
N PHE A 99 6.46 -0.41 13.50
CA PHE A 99 6.27 0.70 14.44
C PHE A 99 5.18 0.43 15.50
N LYS A 100 4.68 -0.81 15.59
CA LYS A 100 3.57 -1.24 16.47
C LYS A 100 3.80 -1.05 17.98
N SER A 101 4.94 -0.51 18.42
CA SER A 101 5.31 -0.35 19.82
C SER A 101 4.88 0.98 20.47
N LEU A 102 4.07 1.81 19.82
CA LEU A 102 3.53 3.02 20.45
C LEU A 102 2.20 2.71 21.15
N GLU A 103 2.19 2.73 22.49
CA GLU A 103 0.99 2.46 23.32
C GLU A 103 -0.19 3.41 23.04
N HIS A 104 0.05 4.56 22.40
CA HIS A 104 -0.94 5.62 22.22
C HIS A 104 -1.42 5.80 20.77
N PHE A 105 -1.06 4.89 19.86
CA PHE A 105 -1.43 5.00 18.44
C PHE A 105 -1.93 3.70 17.84
N ASP A 106 -3.19 3.68 17.38
CA ASP A 106 -3.77 2.53 16.69
C ASP A 106 -3.39 2.53 15.20
N PHE A 107 -2.23 1.96 14.90
CA PHE A 107 -1.76 1.75 13.53
C PHE A 107 -2.70 0.89 12.69
N GLN A 108 -3.48 -0.01 13.32
CA GLN A 108 -4.40 -0.88 12.60
C GLN A 108 -5.64 -0.11 12.17
N TYR A 109 -6.14 0.81 12.99
CA TYR A 109 -7.20 1.73 12.61
C TYR A 109 -6.76 2.63 11.44
N LEU A 110 -5.62 3.32 11.58
CA LEU A 110 -5.10 4.20 10.52
C LEU A 110 -4.92 3.45 9.20
N TRP A 111 -4.39 2.24 9.26
CA TRP A 111 -4.22 1.36 8.11
C TRP A 111 -5.55 1.06 7.39
N HIS A 112 -6.57 0.64 8.15
CA HIS A 112 -7.88 0.34 7.58
C HIS A 112 -8.54 1.60 7.00
N HIS A 113 -8.44 2.73 7.71
CA HIS A 113 -8.95 4.02 7.25
C HIS A 113 -8.30 4.45 5.92
N SER A 114 -6.97 4.36 5.81
CA SER A 114 -6.23 4.65 4.57
C SER A 114 -6.68 3.77 3.41
N ILE A 115 -6.83 2.45 3.61
CA ILE A 115 -7.30 1.56 2.53
C ILE A 115 -8.74 1.87 2.14
N LEU A 116 -9.64 2.02 3.11
CA LEU A 116 -11.05 2.32 2.83
C LEU A 116 -11.18 3.64 2.07
N THR A 117 -10.44 4.67 2.49
CA THR A 117 -10.40 5.96 1.80
C THR A 117 -9.85 5.82 0.38
N ALA A 118 -8.79 5.05 0.18
CA ALA A 118 -8.24 4.77 -1.15
C ALA A 118 -9.27 4.11 -2.09
N LEU A 119 -9.96 3.07 -1.59
CA LEU A 119 -10.98 2.34 -2.35
C LEU A 119 -12.18 3.23 -2.69
N VAL A 120 -12.68 4.02 -1.72
CA VAL A 120 -13.80 4.95 -1.94
C VAL A 120 -13.40 6.05 -2.91
N SER A 121 -12.22 6.66 -2.76
CA SER A 121 -11.71 7.67 -3.68
C SER A 121 -11.60 7.15 -5.11
N ARG A 122 -11.13 5.90 -5.29
CA ARG A 122 -11.09 5.24 -6.61
C ARG A 122 -12.50 5.04 -7.18
N ALA A 123 -13.43 4.51 -6.38
CA ALA A 123 -14.80 4.26 -6.81
C ALA A 123 -15.57 5.56 -7.17
N LEU A 124 -15.26 6.67 -6.50
CA LEU A 124 -15.77 7.99 -6.87
C LEU A 124 -15.14 8.48 -8.17
N ALA A 125 -13.81 8.35 -8.31
CA ALA A 125 -13.10 8.73 -9.52
C ALA A 125 -13.54 7.94 -10.75
N GLU A 126 -13.91 6.67 -10.61
CA GLU A 126 -14.50 5.88 -11.71
C GLU A 126 -15.78 6.50 -12.29
N GLN A 127 -16.48 7.35 -11.53
CA GLN A 127 -17.69 8.04 -11.97
C GLN A 127 -17.43 9.48 -12.42
N THR A 128 -16.39 10.14 -11.89
CA THR A 128 -16.13 11.56 -12.12
C THR A 128 -14.91 11.85 -12.99
N ASP A 129 -13.85 11.05 -12.86
CA ASP A 129 -12.58 11.18 -13.58
C ASP A 129 -11.88 9.81 -13.75
N PRO A 130 -12.40 8.94 -14.64
CA PRO A 130 -11.91 7.57 -14.76
C PRO A 130 -10.44 7.48 -15.15
N ALA A 131 -9.94 8.49 -15.88
CA ALA A 131 -8.55 8.56 -16.32
C ALA A 131 -7.56 8.72 -15.15
N GLN A 132 -8.01 9.28 -14.02
CA GLN A 132 -7.17 9.52 -12.85
C GLN A 132 -7.51 8.63 -11.65
N ARG A 133 -8.37 7.61 -11.80
CA ARG A 133 -8.81 6.75 -10.68
C ARG A 133 -7.67 6.18 -9.83
N GLU A 134 -6.55 5.84 -10.47
CA GLU A 134 -5.34 5.31 -9.80
C GLU A 134 -4.64 6.40 -8.96
N LEU A 135 -4.60 7.64 -9.45
CA LEU A 135 -4.07 8.77 -8.70
C LEU A 135 -4.93 9.05 -7.46
N TYR A 136 -6.26 8.94 -7.60
CA TYR A 136 -7.20 9.15 -6.49
C TYR A 136 -7.10 8.04 -5.44
N TYR A 137 -6.86 6.79 -5.87
CA TYR A 137 -6.53 5.69 -4.95
C TYR A 137 -5.29 6.03 -4.12
N VAL A 138 -4.18 6.40 -4.77
CA VAL A 138 -2.93 6.75 -4.10
C VAL A 138 -3.11 7.95 -3.17
N ALA A 139 -3.83 8.98 -3.61
CA ALA A 139 -4.14 10.15 -2.78
C ALA A 139 -4.94 9.77 -1.54
N GLY A 140 -6.01 8.98 -1.69
CA GLY A 140 -6.81 8.49 -0.57
C GLY A 140 -6.03 7.57 0.37
N PHE A 141 -5.09 6.80 -0.15
CA PHE A 141 -4.24 5.92 0.64
C PHE A 141 -3.24 6.69 1.51
N LEU A 142 -2.62 7.73 0.93
CA LEU A 142 -1.55 8.51 1.55
C LEU A 142 -2.04 9.73 2.35
N HIS A 143 -3.33 10.12 2.26
CA HIS A 143 -3.84 11.39 2.80
C HIS A 143 -3.50 11.61 4.28
N ASP A 144 -3.46 10.54 5.07
CA ASP A 144 -3.23 10.56 6.51
C ASP A 144 -1.82 10.09 6.92
N ILE A 145 -0.87 9.97 5.98
CA ILE A 145 0.51 9.54 6.28
C ILE A 145 1.21 10.46 7.29
N GLY A 146 0.84 11.75 7.33
CA GLY A 146 1.35 12.71 8.30
C GLY A 146 1.06 12.33 9.76
N LYS A 147 -0.13 11.76 10.02
CA LYS A 147 -0.50 11.28 11.37
C LYS A 147 0.44 10.20 11.85
N TRP A 148 0.81 9.30 10.94
CA TRP A 148 1.78 8.25 11.21
C TRP A 148 3.17 8.82 11.48
N VAL A 149 3.66 9.72 10.60
CA VAL A 149 4.97 10.38 10.77
C VAL A 149 5.05 11.08 12.12
N GLU A 150 4.03 11.83 12.51
CA GLU A 150 3.99 12.52 13.80
C GLU A 150 4.00 11.55 14.99
N SER A 151 3.22 10.47 14.92
CA SER A 151 3.17 9.46 16.00
C SER A 151 4.55 8.86 16.28
N VAL A 152 5.34 8.58 15.23
CA VAL A 152 6.66 7.96 15.36
C VAL A 152 7.73 8.98 15.75
N THR A 153 7.63 10.22 15.29
CA THR A 153 8.68 11.23 15.49
C THR A 153 8.53 12.02 16.79
N ILE A 154 7.31 12.14 17.33
CA ILE A 154 7.01 12.91 18.55
C ILE A 154 5.99 12.15 19.43
N PRO A 155 6.38 11.01 20.04
CA PRO A 155 5.46 10.15 20.78
C PRO A 155 4.77 10.86 21.97
N ASP A 156 5.53 11.70 22.69
CA ASP A 156 5.08 12.34 23.93
C ASP A 156 4.06 13.48 23.72
N ASN A 157 3.94 14.01 22.49
CA ASN A 157 2.99 15.08 22.15
C ASN A 157 1.86 14.59 21.22
N TYR A 158 1.80 13.30 20.90
CA TYR A 158 0.76 12.79 20.03
C TYR A 158 -0.57 12.63 20.80
N HIS A 159 -1.36 13.70 20.81
CA HIS A 159 -2.59 13.81 21.59
C HIS A 159 -3.80 14.18 20.74
N PHE A 160 -4.02 13.63 19.53
CA PHE A 160 -5.28 13.90 18.81
C PHE A 160 -5.81 12.73 17.94
N LEU A 161 -7.09 12.41 18.23
CA LEU A 161 -8.24 11.90 17.45
C LEU A 161 -8.15 10.59 16.65
N VAL A 162 -8.81 9.57 17.23
CA VAL A 162 -9.67 8.63 16.46
C VAL A 162 -10.88 9.39 15.93
#